data_AF-A0A959GHG5-F1
#
_entry.id   AF-A0A959GHG5-F1
#
_cell.length_a   1.000
_cell.length_b   1.000
_cell.length_c   1.000
_cell.angle_alpha   90.00
_cell.angle_beta   90.00
_cell.angle_gamma   90.00
#
_symmetry.space_group_name_H-M   'P 1'
#
loop_
_entity.id
_entity.type
_entity.pdbx_description
1 polymer ?
#
loop_
_entity_poly.entity_id
_entity_poly.type
_entity_poly.pdbx_seq_one_letter_code
_entity_poly.pdbx_strand_id
1 'polypeptide(L)'
;MQTADFRRYAHQLADWMADYFENIEQYPVKPPVQPGDIKSQLPAGPPLEGEAFEQIMADFEHIIMPGMTHWQHPQFFAYFPASRSAPSVLAEMLTAAIGAQCMIWYTSPAAEELEERCMEWLREMLALPAGWAGSIQETASAATLAALLMARERISNFQVNQKGWYGQPRLRVYASEHIHSSIPKGVRIAGFGEENLVLIPTDENFAMLPDKLEAAIEHDLSLGFQPACVVAAIGTTSSTAIDPIRPIGELCQKYGLFFHVDAAYAGTALLLPEQRWMSEGMELADSFVFNPHKWLFTN
;
A
#
# COMPACT_ATOMS: atom_id res chain seq x y z
N MET A 1 -30.88 17.72 1.81
CA MET A 1 -31.47 16.67 2.66
C MET A 1 -31.56 17.20 4.09
N GLN A 2 -32.69 17.04 4.80
CA GLN A 2 -32.79 17.44 6.20
C GLN A 2 -32.26 16.33 7.12
N THR A 3 -31.93 16.65 8.39
CA THR A 3 -31.39 15.66 9.34
C THR A 3 -32.32 14.47 9.59
N ALA A 4 -33.65 14.69 9.53
CA ALA A 4 -34.62 13.60 9.67
C ALA A 4 -34.52 12.59 8.51
N ASP A 5 -34.42 13.09 7.27
CA ASP A 5 -34.23 12.26 6.08
C ASP A 5 -32.89 11.54 6.14
N PHE A 6 -31.81 12.25 6.53
CA PHE A 6 -30.49 11.64 6.71
C PHE A 6 -30.55 10.48 7.70
N ARG A 7 -31.17 10.66 8.87
CA ARG A 7 -31.32 9.60 9.87
C ARG A 7 -32.07 8.40 9.29
N ARG A 8 -33.17 8.64 8.59
CA ARG A 8 -33.96 7.59 7.95
C ARG A 8 -33.12 6.77 6.96
N TYR A 9 -32.42 7.44 6.04
CA TYR A 9 -31.59 6.76 5.05
C TYR A 9 -30.34 6.12 5.66
N ALA A 10 -29.73 6.71 6.69
CA ALA A 10 -28.61 6.12 7.40
C ALA A 10 -29.00 4.79 8.08
N HIS A 11 -30.19 4.71 8.67
CA HIS A 11 -30.71 3.45 9.19
C HIS A 11 -30.96 2.43 8.08
N GLN A 12 -31.58 2.85 6.97
CA GLN A 12 -31.80 1.97 5.82
C GLN A 12 -30.49 1.42 5.24
N LEU A 13 -29.45 2.26 5.12
CA LEU A 13 -28.13 1.83 4.66
C LEU A 13 -27.45 0.91 5.66
N ALA A 14 -27.62 1.15 6.97
CA ALA A 14 -27.09 0.26 7.99
C ALA A 14 -27.71 -1.14 7.90
N ASP A 15 -29.04 -1.22 7.72
CA ASP A 15 -29.75 -2.48 7.52
C ASP A 15 -29.27 -3.16 6.22
N TRP A 16 -29.18 -2.42 5.11
CA TRP A 16 -28.67 -2.95 3.84
C TRP A 16 -27.25 -3.49 3.95
N MET A 17 -26.34 -2.79 4.65
CA MET A 17 -24.97 -3.23 4.86
C MET A 17 -24.93 -4.54 5.66
N ALA A 18 -25.73 -4.65 6.72
CA ALA A 18 -25.83 -5.87 7.51
C ALA A 18 -26.35 -7.04 6.65
N ASP A 19 -27.41 -6.82 5.88
CA ASP A 19 -27.96 -7.82 4.97
C ASP A 19 -26.93 -8.26 3.92
N TYR A 20 -26.17 -7.32 3.35
CA TYR A 20 -25.09 -7.63 2.41
C TYR A 20 -23.99 -8.49 3.07
N PHE A 21 -23.64 -8.24 4.34
CA PHE A 21 -22.63 -9.04 5.03
C PHE A 21 -23.11 -10.48 5.27
N GLU A 22 -24.37 -10.65 5.63
CA GLU A 22 -24.98 -11.96 5.88
C GLU A 22 -25.22 -12.76 4.59
N ASN A 23 -25.54 -12.06 3.49
CA ASN A 23 -26.02 -12.67 2.27
C ASN A 23 -25.04 -12.57 1.09
N ILE A 24 -23.76 -12.22 1.34
CA ILE A 24 -22.79 -12.02 0.26
C ILE A 24 -22.62 -13.25 -0.66
N GLU A 25 -22.81 -14.45 -0.12
CA GLU A 25 -22.72 -15.72 -0.88
C GLU A 25 -23.82 -15.90 -1.93
N GLN A 26 -24.87 -15.07 -1.90
CA GLN A 26 -25.91 -15.06 -2.93
C GLN A 26 -25.46 -14.36 -4.22
N TYR A 27 -24.41 -13.53 -4.15
CA TYR A 27 -23.87 -12.84 -5.31
C TYR A 27 -22.76 -13.66 -6.00
N PRO A 28 -22.62 -13.59 -7.33
CA PRO A 28 -21.49 -14.22 -8.00
C PRO A 28 -20.18 -13.52 -7.62
N VAL A 29 -19.11 -14.27 -7.33
CA VAL A 29 -17.79 -13.70 -7.01
C VAL A 29 -17.35 -12.65 -8.05
N LYS A 30 -17.48 -12.99 -9.34
CA LYS A 30 -17.16 -12.14 -10.49
C LYS A 30 -18.44 -11.95 -11.34
N PRO A 31 -18.78 -10.72 -11.73
CA PRO A 31 -19.99 -10.45 -12.49
C PRO A 31 -19.83 -10.87 -13.96
N PRO A 32 -20.88 -11.39 -14.62
CA PRO A 32 -20.85 -11.81 -16.02
C PRO A 32 -21.07 -10.64 -16.99
N VAL A 33 -20.28 -9.58 -16.88
CA VAL A 33 -20.41 -8.34 -17.68
C VAL A 33 -19.18 -8.06 -18.55
N GLN A 34 -19.37 -7.30 -19.62
CA GLN A 34 -18.33 -6.81 -20.52
C GLN A 34 -18.01 -5.32 -20.27
N PRO A 35 -16.82 -4.84 -20.69
CA PRO A 35 -16.51 -3.41 -20.63
C PRO A 35 -17.56 -2.56 -21.36
N GLY A 36 -18.26 -1.72 -20.60
CA GLY A 36 -19.30 -0.83 -21.12
C GLY A 36 -20.73 -1.19 -20.69
N ASP A 37 -20.99 -2.42 -20.25
CA ASP A 37 -22.35 -2.89 -19.91
C ASP A 37 -23.01 -2.12 -18.77
N ILE A 38 -22.25 -1.77 -17.73
CA ILE A 38 -22.78 -0.97 -16.60
C ILE A 38 -22.95 0.49 -17.02
N LYS A 39 -21.99 1.02 -17.79
CA LYS A 39 -22.02 2.41 -18.26
C LYS A 39 -23.22 2.68 -19.18
N SER A 40 -23.59 1.73 -20.04
CA SER A 40 -24.69 1.89 -20.99
C SER A 40 -26.08 1.88 -20.34
N GLN A 41 -26.19 1.39 -19.10
CA GLN A 41 -27.42 1.44 -18.31
C GLN A 41 -27.63 2.79 -17.61
N LEU A 42 -26.58 3.62 -17.52
CA LEU A 42 -26.63 4.95 -16.92
C LEU A 42 -26.95 6.03 -17.98
N PRO A 43 -27.58 7.15 -17.58
CA PRO A 43 -27.81 8.28 -18.48
C PRO A 43 -26.51 8.81 -19.11
N ALA A 44 -26.60 9.28 -20.36
CA ALA A 44 -25.44 9.81 -21.09
C ALA A 44 -24.89 11.13 -20.53
N GLY A 45 -25.68 11.84 -19.72
CA GLY A 45 -25.29 13.08 -19.06
C GLY A 45 -25.89 13.17 -17.66
N PRO A 46 -25.33 14.02 -16.78
CA PRO A 46 -25.82 14.19 -15.42
C PRO A 46 -27.22 14.82 -15.41
N PRO A 47 -28.05 14.52 -14.39
CA PRO A 47 -29.34 15.18 -14.24
C PRO A 47 -29.16 16.68 -13.92
N LEU A 48 -30.08 17.52 -14.40
CA LEU A 48 -30.07 18.97 -14.12
C LEU A 48 -30.70 19.30 -12.75
N GLU A 49 -31.52 18.39 -12.24
CA GLU A 49 -32.22 18.51 -10.97
C GLU A 49 -31.84 17.33 -10.06
N GLY A 50 -31.96 17.52 -8.75
CA GLY A 50 -31.69 16.44 -7.80
C GLY A 50 -32.74 15.34 -7.90
N GLU A 51 -32.29 14.08 -7.82
CA GLU A 51 -33.17 12.91 -7.81
C GLU A 51 -33.49 12.47 -6.37
N ALA A 52 -34.61 11.77 -6.21
CA ALA A 52 -34.96 11.18 -4.92
C ALA A 52 -33.91 10.14 -4.51
N PHE A 53 -33.54 10.07 -3.22
CA PHE A 53 -32.53 9.13 -2.76
C PHE A 53 -32.95 7.67 -2.98
N GLU A 54 -34.25 7.39 -2.93
CA GLU A 54 -34.84 6.09 -3.25
C GLU A 54 -34.54 5.65 -4.70
N GLN A 55 -34.51 6.60 -5.63
CA GLN A 55 -34.15 6.32 -7.03
C GLN A 55 -32.66 6.01 -7.16
N ILE A 56 -31.81 6.76 -6.46
CA ILE A 56 -30.36 6.51 -6.42
C ILE A 56 -30.07 5.12 -5.81
N MET A 57 -30.77 4.74 -4.74
CA MET A 57 -30.65 3.40 -4.16
C MET A 57 -31.13 2.30 -5.11
N ALA A 58 -32.23 2.52 -5.83
CA ALA A 58 -32.70 1.57 -6.84
C ALA A 58 -31.68 1.38 -7.98
N ASP A 59 -31.04 2.46 -8.44
CA ASP A 59 -29.97 2.38 -9.44
C ASP A 59 -28.73 1.66 -8.90
N PHE A 60 -28.35 1.93 -7.64
CA PHE A 60 -27.26 1.22 -6.98
C PHE A 60 -27.53 -0.29 -6.93
N GLU A 61 -28.72 -0.71 -6.50
CA GLU A 61 -29.09 -2.13 -6.40
C GLU A 61 -29.26 -2.83 -7.75
N HIS A 62 -29.86 -2.15 -8.74
CA HIS A 62 -30.20 -2.78 -10.03
C HIS A 62 -29.11 -2.64 -11.09
N ILE A 63 -28.30 -1.58 -11.05
CA ILE A 63 -27.29 -1.29 -12.08
C ILE A 63 -25.88 -1.55 -11.55
N ILE A 64 -25.55 -1.03 -10.35
CA ILE A 64 -24.18 -1.08 -9.84
C ILE A 64 -23.86 -2.45 -9.23
N MET A 65 -24.66 -2.92 -8.28
CA MET A 65 -24.43 -4.17 -7.56
C MET A 65 -24.21 -5.39 -8.48
N PRO A 66 -25.00 -5.61 -9.55
CA PRO A 66 -24.77 -6.73 -10.47
C PRO A 66 -23.45 -6.64 -11.26
N GLY A 67 -22.84 -5.45 -11.32
CA GLY A 67 -21.54 -5.20 -11.96
C GLY A 67 -20.34 -5.25 -11.02
N MET A 68 -20.55 -5.53 -9.73
CA MET A 68 -19.48 -5.57 -8.73
C MET A 68 -18.78 -6.93 -8.69
N THR A 69 -17.46 -6.91 -8.52
CA THR A 69 -16.71 -8.09 -8.06
C THR A 69 -16.74 -8.10 -6.54
N HIS A 70 -17.17 -9.21 -5.95
CA HIS A 70 -17.41 -9.30 -4.51
C HIS A 70 -16.14 -9.78 -3.78
N TRP A 71 -15.23 -8.85 -3.49
CA TRP A 71 -13.95 -9.11 -2.83
C TRP A 71 -14.05 -9.77 -1.44
N GLN A 72 -15.19 -9.60 -0.76
CA GLN A 72 -15.45 -10.18 0.56
C GLN A 72 -16.14 -11.55 0.46
N HIS A 73 -16.47 -12.02 -0.74
CA HIS A 73 -17.12 -13.32 -0.92
C HIS A 73 -16.16 -14.43 -0.44
N PRO A 74 -16.59 -15.44 0.33
CA PRO A 74 -15.71 -16.47 0.88
C PRO A 74 -15.03 -17.35 -0.17
N GLN A 75 -15.51 -17.32 -1.41
CA GLN A 75 -14.91 -17.96 -2.58
C GLN A 75 -14.03 -17.02 -3.44
N PHE A 76 -13.72 -15.81 -2.97
CA PHE A 76 -12.76 -14.93 -3.63
C PHE A 76 -11.33 -15.32 -3.24
N PHE A 77 -10.61 -15.96 -4.17
CA PHE A 77 -9.24 -16.44 -3.98
C PHE A 77 -8.22 -15.76 -4.91
N ALA A 78 -8.59 -14.60 -5.49
CA ALA A 78 -7.72 -13.85 -6.39
C ALA A 78 -6.90 -12.80 -5.61
N TYR A 79 -5.69 -12.49 -6.09
CA TYR A 79 -4.81 -11.47 -5.49
C TYR A 79 -4.61 -11.67 -3.98
N PHE A 80 -4.49 -10.58 -3.24
CA PHE A 80 -4.60 -10.58 -1.78
C PHE A 80 -6.00 -10.09 -1.39
N PRO A 81 -6.62 -10.66 -0.34
CA PRO A 81 -7.89 -10.17 0.18
C PRO A 81 -7.81 -8.68 0.52
N ALA A 82 -8.93 -7.97 0.38
CA ALA A 82 -9.10 -6.61 0.88
C ALA A 82 -9.78 -6.68 2.25
N SER A 83 -9.11 -7.25 3.26
CA SER A 83 -9.77 -7.58 4.54
C SER A 83 -10.38 -6.36 5.21
N ARG A 84 -11.65 -6.44 5.64
CA ARG A 84 -12.30 -5.41 6.47
C ARG A 84 -12.96 -6.03 7.72
N SER A 85 -13.32 -5.19 8.69
CA SER A 85 -14.11 -5.58 9.86
C SER A 85 -15.33 -4.68 10.02
N ALA A 86 -16.33 -5.12 10.81
CA ALA A 86 -17.47 -4.25 11.12
C ALA A 86 -17.05 -2.94 11.82
N PRO A 87 -16.10 -2.94 12.80
CA PRO A 87 -15.56 -1.70 13.36
C PRO A 87 -14.91 -0.78 12.33
N SER A 88 -14.18 -1.31 11.33
CA SER A 88 -13.55 -0.44 10.31
C SER A 88 -14.59 0.27 9.44
N VAL A 89 -15.67 -0.43 9.07
CA VAL A 89 -16.80 0.18 8.32
C VAL A 89 -17.49 1.27 9.16
N LEU A 90 -17.71 1.02 10.45
CA LEU A 90 -18.32 2.03 11.33
C LEU A 90 -17.41 3.24 11.54
N ALA A 91 -16.09 3.03 11.61
CA ALA A 91 -15.12 4.12 11.69
C ALA A 91 -15.14 4.99 10.42
N GLU A 92 -15.24 4.38 9.23
CA GLU A 92 -15.40 5.10 7.96
C GLU A 92 -16.64 5.99 7.93
N MET A 93 -17.76 5.49 8.48
CA MET A 93 -18.98 6.30 8.63
C MET A 93 -18.75 7.52 9.53
N LEU A 94 -18.00 7.37 10.63
CA LEU A 94 -17.65 8.48 11.50
C LEU A 94 -16.72 9.48 10.80
N THR A 95 -15.68 8.99 10.11
CA THR A 95 -14.75 9.83 9.35
C THR A 95 -15.49 10.67 8.31
N ALA A 96 -16.38 10.04 7.53
CA ALA A 96 -17.19 10.72 6.53
C ALA A 96 -18.17 11.74 7.14
N ALA A 97 -18.78 11.43 8.29
CA ALA A 97 -19.71 12.33 8.96
C ALA A 97 -19.02 13.55 9.59
N ILE A 98 -17.80 13.36 10.14
CA ILE A 98 -17.01 14.44 10.73
C ILE A 98 -16.44 15.35 9.62
N GLY A 99 -15.95 14.75 8.52
CA GLY A 99 -15.38 15.50 7.40
C GLY A 99 -14.16 16.34 7.80
N ALA A 100 -13.36 15.86 8.76
CA ALA A 100 -12.19 16.57 9.25
C ALA A 100 -11.11 16.65 8.16
N GLN A 101 -10.42 17.79 8.12
CA GLN A 101 -9.24 17.99 7.29
C GLN A 101 -8.01 18.09 8.20
N CYS A 102 -7.13 17.09 8.11
CA CYS A 102 -6.03 16.87 9.06
C CYS A 102 -4.67 17.25 8.42
N MET A 103 -4.54 18.47 7.90
CA MET A 103 -3.33 18.89 7.18
C MET A 103 -2.14 19.18 8.10
N ILE A 104 -2.43 19.70 9.29
CA ILE A 104 -1.47 19.99 10.35
C ILE A 104 -2.15 19.72 11.70
N TRP A 105 -1.36 19.52 12.75
CA TRP A 105 -1.87 19.30 14.10
C TRP A 105 -2.95 20.33 14.50
N TYR A 106 -2.77 21.62 14.18
CA TYR A 106 -3.72 22.67 14.52
C TYR A 106 -5.12 22.49 13.88
N THR A 107 -5.20 21.84 12.71
CA THR A 107 -6.47 21.64 12.00
C THR A 107 -7.29 20.47 12.55
N SER A 108 -6.65 19.50 13.21
CA SER A 108 -7.34 18.40 13.90
C SER A 108 -6.41 17.70 14.90
N PRO A 109 -6.23 18.25 16.12
CA PRO A 109 -5.28 17.73 17.10
C PRO A 109 -5.53 16.26 17.45
N ALA A 110 -6.79 15.90 17.65
CA ALA A 110 -7.17 14.54 18.03
C ALA A 110 -6.92 13.52 16.92
N ALA A 111 -7.05 13.91 15.64
CA ALA A 111 -6.77 13.00 14.53
C ALA A 111 -5.26 12.75 14.38
N GLU A 112 -4.46 13.81 14.46
CA GLU A 112 -2.99 13.71 14.39
C GLU A 112 -2.44 12.84 15.54
N GLU A 113 -2.84 13.12 16.78
CA GLU A 113 -2.36 12.37 17.95
C GLU A 113 -2.87 10.91 17.95
N LEU A 114 -4.07 10.66 17.41
CA LEU A 114 -4.58 9.31 17.25
C LEU A 114 -3.79 8.53 16.20
N GLU A 115 -3.42 9.16 15.08
CA GLU A 115 -2.56 8.55 14.07
C GLU A 115 -1.20 8.20 14.67
N GLU A 116 -0.53 9.16 15.33
CA GLU A 116 0.76 8.94 15.98
C GLU A 116 0.68 7.75 16.96
N ARG A 117 -0.32 7.73 17.84
CA ARG A 117 -0.52 6.63 18.79
C ARG A 117 -0.80 5.29 18.11
N CYS A 118 -1.59 5.27 17.03
CA CYS A 118 -1.82 4.05 16.25
C CYS A 118 -0.52 3.53 15.64
N MET A 119 0.32 4.41 15.11
CA MET A 119 1.61 4.04 14.53
C MET A 119 2.60 3.52 15.59
N GLU A 120 2.60 4.09 16.80
CA GLU A 120 3.36 3.57 17.94
C GLU A 120 2.92 2.14 18.30
N TRP A 121 1.60 1.89 18.40
CA TRP A 121 1.06 0.56 18.67
C TRP A 121 1.42 -0.44 17.58
N LEU A 122 1.27 -0.07 16.30
CA LEU A 122 1.61 -0.94 15.18
C LEU A 122 3.10 -1.28 15.16
N ARG A 123 3.98 -0.30 15.41
CA ARG A 123 5.43 -0.53 15.53
C ARG A 123 5.73 -1.59 16.60
N GLU A 124 5.11 -1.47 17.78
CA GLU A 124 5.30 -2.43 18.88
C GLU A 124 4.73 -3.81 18.56
N MET A 125 3.53 -3.89 17.99
CA MET A 125 2.86 -5.15 17.63
C MET A 125 3.65 -5.92 16.56
N LEU A 126 4.23 -5.22 15.60
CA LEU A 126 5.08 -5.77 14.54
C LEU A 126 6.52 -6.06 14.98
N ALA A 127 6.88 -5.72 16.23
CA ALA A 127 8.25 -5.79 16.75
C ALA A 127 9.28 -5.06 15.87
N LEU A 128 8.90 -3.91 15.32
CA LEU A 128 9.82 -3.03 14.60
C LEU A 128 10.78 -2.32 15.57
N PRO A 129 11.95 -1.85 15.09
CA PRO A 129 12.94 -1.22 15.96
C PRO A 129 12.40 0.00 16.72
N ALA A 130 12.87 0.18 17.95
CA ALA A 130 12.54 1.35 18.76
C ALA A 130 13.04 2.64 18.08
N GLY A 131 12.29 3.74 18.25
CA GLY A 131 12.63 5.05 17.68
C GLY A 131 12.16 5.27 16.25
N TRP A 132 11.60 4.25 15.59
CA TRP A 132 10.89 4.44 14.33
C TRP A 132 9.59 5.22 14.57
N ALA A 133 9.29 6.12 13.63
CA ALA A 133 8.04 6.85 13.51
C ALA A 133 7.38 6.49 12.16
N GLY A 134 6.08 6.72 12.05
CA GLY A 134 5.35 6.39 10.83
C GLY A 134 4.16 7.31 10.61
N SER A 135 3.59 7.20 9.40
CA SER A 135 2.36 7.86 9.01
C SER A 135 1.47 6.89 8.25
N ILE A 136 0.16 7.12 8.30
CA ILE A 136 -0.83 6.42 7.51
C ILE A 136 -0.85 7.06 6.11
N GLN A 137 -0.73 6.23 5.07
CA GLN A 137 -0.71 6.69 3.69
C GLN A 137 -1.75 5.94 2.87
N GLU A 138 -2.11 6.53 1.73
CA GLU A 138 -3.15 6.02 0.85
C GLU A 138 -2.83 4.65 0.26
N THR A 139 -1.56 4.39 -0.05
CA THR A 139 -1.14 3.12 -0.67
C THR A 139 0.31 2.79 -0.34
N ALA A 140 0.66 1.50 -0.38
CA ALA A 140 2.06 1.07 -0.38
C ALA A 140 2.87 1.70 -1.53
N SER A 141 2.24 1.99 -2.67
CA SER A 141 2.93 2.66 -3.78
C SER A 141 3.39 4.07 -3.43
N ALA A 142 2.59 4.82 -2.67
CA ALA A 142 2.93 6.15 -2.21
C ALA A 142 4.02 6.11 -1.14
N ALA A 143 3.91 5.19 -0.18
CA ALA A 143 4.92 4.98 0.85
C ALA A 143 6.27 4.57 0.26
N THR A 144 6.29 3.66 -0.72
CA THR A 144 7.53 3.29 -1.39
C THR A 144 8.06 4.42 -2.29
N LEU A 145 7.20 5.21 -2.93
CA LEU A 145 7.65 6.42 -3.63
C LEU A 145 8.34 7.39 -2.67
N ALA A 146 7.77 7.61 -1.48
CA ALA A 146 8.40 8.41 -0.44
C ALA A 146 9.75 7.83 -0.01
N ALA A 147 9.85 6.51 0.16
CA ALA A 147 11.12 5.82 0.45
C ALA A 147 12.18 6.03 -0.65
N LEU A 148 11.80 5.92 -1.93
CA LEU A 148 12.69 6.19 -3.06
C LEU A 148 13.15 7.66 -3.09
N LEU A 149 12.26 8.60 -2.78
CA LEU A 149 12.61 10.02 -2.67
C LEU A 149 13.54 10.28 -1.48
N MET A 150 13.31 9.64 -0.32
CA MET A 150 14.21 9.71 0.84
C MET A 150 15.60 9.16 0.52
N ALA A 151 15.68 8.03 -0.21
CA ALA A 151 16.96 7.49 -0.69
C ALA A 151 17.70 8.49 -1.58
N ARG A 152 16.97 9.14 -2.50
CA ARG A 152 17.51 10.17 -3.41
C ARG A 152 17.99 11.41 -2.64
N GLU A 153 17.22 11.89 -1.67
CA GLU A 153 17.62 13.00 -0.81
C GLU A 153 18.89 12.64 -0.02
N ARG A 154 18.91 11.48 0.64
CA ARG A 154 20.05 11.01 1.44
C ARG A 154 21.33 10.93 0.61
N ILE A 155 21.30 10.22 -0.53
CA ILE A 155 22.49 10.06 -1.38
C ILE A 155 22.96 11.39 -1.98
N SER A 156 22.06 12.37 -2.13
CA SER A 156 22.37 13.72 -2.59
C SER A 156 22.85 14.69 -1.50
N ASN A 157 22.94 14.25 -0.24
CA ASN A 157 23.11 15.12 0.93
C ASN A 157 22.06 16.26 0.98
N PHE A 158 20.81 15.93 0.67
CA PHE A 158 19.65 16.84 0.67
C PHE A 158 19.78 18.03 -0.30
N GLN A 159 20.46 17.83 -1.44
CA GLN A 159 20.70 18.88 -2.44
C GLN A 159 19.86 18.71 -3.70
N VAL A 160 19.35 17.51 -3.98
CA VAL A 160 18.71 17.21 -5.27
C VAL A 160 17.45 18.04 -5.52
N ASN A 161 16.63 18.31 -4.50
CA ASN A 161 15.48 19.20 -4.64
C ASN A 161 15.83 20.68 -4.87
N GLN A 162 17.05 21.11 -4.52
CA GLN A 162 17.51 22.49 -4.75
C GLN A 162 18.25 22.66 -6.07
N LYS A 163 19.10 21.68 -6.44
CA LYS A 163 20.06 21.79 -7.55
C LYS A 163 19.75 20.87 -8.73
N GLY A 164 18.80 19.96 -8.57
CA GLY A 164 18.61 18.84 -9.49
C GLY A 164 19.75 17.83 -9.43
N TRP A 165 19.69 16.81 -10.28
CA TRP A 165 20.69 15.72 -10.36
C TRP A 165 21.56 15.80 -11.64
N TYR A 166 21.68 16.99 -12.25
CA TYR A 166 22.41 17.16 -13.49
C TYR A 166 23.93 17.08 -13.30
N GLY A 167 24.63 16.36 -14.18
CA GLY A 167 26.10 16.22 -14.15
C GLY A 167 26.63 15.34 -13.02
N GLN A 168 25.75 14.70 -12.26
CA GLN A 168 26.10 13.72 -11.22
C GLN A 168 26.13 12.29 -11.80
N PRO A 169 26.81 11.33 -11.14
CA PRO A 169 26.72 9.91 -11.48
C PRO A 169 25.27 9.42 -11.58
N ARG A 170 25.00 8.46 -12.47
CA ARG A 170 23.66 7.86 -12.58
C ARG A 170 23.34 7.09 -11.30
N LEU A 171 22.20 7.40 -10.69
CA LEU A 171 21.74 6.66 -9.52
C LEU A 171 21.27 5.26 -9.91
N ARG A 172 21.41 4.28 -9.00
CA ARG A 172 20.95 2.90 -9.21
C ARG A 172 20.07 2.43 -8.04
N VAL A 173 18.97 1.78 -8.39
CA VAL A 173 18.01 1.17 -7.45
C VAL A 173 18.01 -0.33 -7.73
N TYR A 174 18.02 -1.15 -6.68
CA TYR A 174 18.04 -2.61 -6.81
C TYR A 174 16.78 -3.19 -6.17
N ALA A 175 16.21 -4.21 -6.81
CA ALA A 175 15.08 -4.97 -6.29
C ALA A 175 15.08 -6.38 -6.90
N SER A 176 14.29 -7.31 -6.37
CA SER A 176 14.19 -8.65 -6.96
C SER A 176 13.40 -8.60 -8.27
N GLU A 177 13.62 -9.58 -9.16
CA GLU A 177 12.83 -9.68 -10.41
C GLU A 177 11.33 -9.96 -10.16
N HIS A 178 10.96 -10.37 -8.94
CA HIS A 178 9.58 -10.60 -8.49
C HIS A 178 8.97 -9.44 -7.70
N ILE A 179 9.67 -8.30 -7.64
CA ILE A 179 9.17 -7.12 -6.94
C ILE A 179 7.86 -6.58 -7.53
N HIS A 180 7.01 -5.98 -6.70
CA HIS A 180 5.73 -5.46 -7.16
C HIS A 180 5.90 -4.34 -8.21
N SER A 181 4.97 -4.25 -9.16
CA SER A 181 5.00 -3.29 -10.27
C SER A 181 4.93 -1.82 -9.84
N SER A 182 4.58 -1.54 -8.57
CA SER A 182 4.69 -0.21 -7.96
C SER A 182 6.12 0.29 -7.90
N ILE A 183 7.12 -0.59 -7.81
CA ILE A 183 8.53 -0.20 -7.70
C ILE A 183 9.07 0.40 -9.00
N PRO A 184 8.98 -0.26 -10.18
CA PRO A 184 9.35 0.39 -11.44
C PRO A 184 8.52 1.64 -11.75
N LYS A 185 7.25 1.70 -11.31
CA LYS A 185 6.46 2.94 -11.36
C LYS A 185 7.08 4.04 -10.48
N GLY A 186 7.40 3.73 -9.23
CA GLY A 186 8.01 4.65 -8.27
C GLY A 186 9.37 5.17 -8.73
N VAL A 187 10.23 4.30 -9.26
CA VAL A 187 11.54 4.65 -9.83
C VAL A 187 11.40 5.68 -10.96
N ARG A 188 10.41 5.50 -11.84
CA ARG A 188 10.11 6.46 -12.92
C ARG A 188 9.64 7.81 -12.37
N ILE A 189 8.68 7.80 -11.44
CA ILE A 189 8.13 9.04 -10.86
C ILE A 189 9.18 9.80 -10.05
N ALA A 190 10.01 9.09 -9.28
CA ALA A 190 11.10 9.67 -8.50
C ALA A 190 12.28 10.15 -9.37
N GLY A 191 12.22 10.00 -10.70
CA GLY A 191 13.20 10.57 -11.62
C GLY A 191 14.53 9.81 -11.68
N PHE A 192 14.58 8.56 -11.21
CA PHE A 192 15.74 7.69 -11.41
C PHE A 192 15.83 7.21 -12.86
N GLY A 193 14.69 6.97 -13.50
CA GLY A 193 14.60 6.37 -14.84
C GLY A 193 14.57 4.84 -14.79
N GLU A 194 13.75 4.22 -15.65
CA GLU A 194 13.46 2.78 -15.59
C GLU A 194 14.69 1.90 -15.83
N GLU A 195 15.61 2.32 -16.71
CA GLU A 195 16.89 1.62 -16.98
C GLU A 195 17.86 1.60 -15.78
N ASN A 196 17.54 2.36 -14.73
CA ASN A 196 18.32 2.43 -13.50
C ASN A 196 17.73 1.60 -12.35
N LEU A 197 16.63 0.89 -12.60
CA LEU A 197 16.19 -0.22 -11.75
C LEU A 197 16.89 -1.50 -12.21
N VAL A 198 17.71 -2.05 -11.32
CA VAL A 198 18.43 -3.31 -11.53
C VAL A 198 17.64 -4.43 -10.85
N LEU A 199 17.12 -5.35 -11.67
CA LEU A 199 16.43 -6.53 -11.16
C LEU A 199 17.47 -7.61 -10.83
N ILE A 200 17.48 -8.02 -9.57
CA ILE A 200 18.38 -9.02 -9.04
C ILE A 200 17.72 -10.41 -9.20
N PRO A 201 18.47 -11.41 -9.71
CA PRO A 201 18.00 -12.79 -9.81
C PRO A 201 17.59 -13.36 -8.45
N THR A 202 16.65 -14.31 -8.51
CA THR A 202 16.14 -15.00 -7.32
C THR A 202 16.50 -16.49 -7.26
N ASP A 203 16.34 -17.07 -6.07
CA ASP A 203 16.50 -18.50 -5.82
C ASP A 203 15.26 -19.32 -6.24
N GLU A 204 15.26 -20.62 -5.96
CA GLU A 204 14.11 -21.50 -6.24
C GLU A 204 12.83 -21.18 -5.45
N ASN A 205 12.95 -20.41 -4.37
CA ASN A 205 11.83 -19.88 -3.60
C ASN A 205 11.43 -18.46 -4.04
N PHE A 206 12.03 -17.97 -5.13
CA PHE A 206 11.85 -16.63 -5.67
C PHE A 206 12.30 -15.51 -4.71
N ALA A 207 13.21 -15.80 -3.78
CA ALA A 207 13.83 -14.82 -2.89
C ALA A 207 15.11 -14.24 -3.53
N MET A 208 15.34 -12.94 -3.35
CA MET A 208 16.53 -12.24 -3.84
C MET A 208 17.82 -12.90 -3.36
N LEU A 209 18.75 -13.15 -4.28
CA LEU A 209 20.07 -13.69 -3.98
C LEU A 209 21.07 -12.59 -3.56
N PRO A 210 21.55 -12.56 -2.30
CA PRO A 210 22.45 -11.51 -1.82
C PRO A 210 23.79 -11.43 -2.56
N ASP A 211 24.34 -12.57 -2.99
CA ASP A 211 25.59 -12.61 -3.77
C ASP A 211 25.42 -11.93 -5.13
N LYS A 212 24.24 -12.07 -5.75
CA LYS A 212 23.90 -11.38 -7.01
C LYS A 212 23.67 -9.89 -6.80
N LEU A 213 23.04 -9.50 -5.69
CA LEU A 213 22.90 -8.10 -5.30
C LEU A 213 24.28 -7.45 -5.13
N GLU A 214 25.18 -8.08 -4.37
CA GLU A 214 26.54 -7.56 -4.14
C GLU A 214 27.32 -7.42 -5.45
N ALA A 215 27.30 -8.46 -6.30
CA ALA A 215 27.97 -8.40 -7.60
C ALA A 215 27.41 -7.29 -8.52
N ALA A 216 26.10 -7.04 -8.50
CA ALA A 216 25.49 -5.96 -9.26
C ALA A 216 25.91 -4.57 -8.75
N ILE A 217 25.96 -4.40 -7.42
CA ILE A 217 26.44 -3.17 -6.79
C ILE A 217 27.89 -2.88 -7.17
N GLU A 218 28.78 -3.89 -7.05
CA GLU A 218 30.20 -3.75 -7.39
C GLU A 218 30.41 -3.44 -8.88
N HIS A 219 29.62 -4.07 -9.75
CA HIS A 219 29.66 -3.81 -11.18
C HIS A 219 29.25 -2.36 -11.48
N ASP A 220 28.14 -1.88 -10.94
CA ASP A 220 27.65 -0.52 -11.16
C ASP A 220 28.65 0.53 -10.60
N LEU A 221 29.27 0.26 -9.45
CA LEU A 221 30.37 1.10 -8.93
C LEU A 221 31.57 1.13 -9.88
N SER A 222 31.95 0.00 -10.48
CA SER A 222 33.06 -0.07 -11.44
C SER A 222 32.79 0.73 -12.73
N LEU A 223 31.53 0.93 -13.09
CA LEU A 223 31.09 1.75 -14.21
C LEU A 223 30.93 3.24 -13.85
N GLY A 224 31.19 3.61 -12.60
CA GLY A 224 31.02 4.99 -12.11
C GLY A 224 29.54 5.37 -11.90
N PHE A 225 28.64 4.40 -11.77
CA PHE A 225 27.29 4.65 -11.29
C PHE A 225 27.28 4.79 -9.76
N GLN A 226 26.18 5.33 -9.23
CA GLN A 226 25.98 5.57 -7.82
C GLN A 226 24.80 4.72 -7.30
N PRO A 227 25.09 3.54 -6.74
CA PRO A 227 24.13 2.80 -5.92
C PRO A 227 23.45 3.72 -4.88
N ALA A 228 22.12 3.67 -4.78
CA ALA A 228 21.35 4.57 -3.93
C ALA A 228 20.35 3.86 -3.01
N CYS A 229 19.68 2.83 -3.51
CA CYS A 229 18.57 2.20 -2.79
C CYS A 229 18.45 0.71 -3.11
N VAL A 230 18.14 -0.10 -2.11
CA VAL A 230 17.65 -1.47 -2.28
C VAL A 230 16.23 -1.57 -1.74
N VAL A 231 15.34 -2.17 -2.53
CA VAL A 231 13.98 -2.51 -2.12
C VAL A 231 13.85 -4.03 -2.02
N ALA A 232 13.66 -4.53 -0.80
CA ALA A 232 13.38 -5.94 -0.54
C ALA A 232 11.90 -6.16 -0.25
N ALA A 233 11.40 -7.37 -0.52
CA ALA A 233 10.02 -7.75 -0.27
C ALA A 233 9.91 -8.79 0.85
N ILE A 234 8.95 -8.58 1.76
CA ILE A 234 8.41 -9.64 2.62
C ILE A 234 7.01 -9.96 2.08
N GLY A 235 6.91 -11.00 1.25
CA GLY A 235 5.68 -11.43 0.61
C GLY A 235 5.46 -10.77 -0.75
N THR A 236 6.22 -11.21 -1.77
CA THR A 236 6.00 -10.81 -3.17
C THR A 236 4.59 -11.15 -3.64
N THR A 237 4.06 -10.40 -4.62
CA THR A 237 2.65 -10.55 -5.02
C THR A 237 2.36 -11.87 -5.75
N SER A 238 3.32 -12.39 -6.52
CA SER A 238 3.10 -13.58 -7.36
C SER A 238 3.17 -14.88 -6.57
N SER A 239 4.09 -14.99 -5.62
CA SER A 239 4.42 -16.27 -4.96
C SER A 239 4.58 -16.14 -3.45
N THR A 240 4.34 -14.95 -2.89
CA THR A 240 4.58 -14.65 -1.47
C THR A 240 6.00 -14.95 -1.01
N ALA A 241 6.98 -14.80 -1.92
CA ALA A 241 8.40 -14.98 -1.61
C ALA A 241 8.89 -13.91 -0.62
N ILE A 242 9.92 -14.24 0.14
CA ILE A 242 10.48 -13.42 1.21
C ILE A 242 11.97 -13.26 0.95
N ASP A 243 12.39 -12.03 0.69
CA ASP A 243 13.79 -11.69 0.51
C ASP A 243 14.55 -11.78 1.85
N PRO A 244 15.81 -12.21 1.86
CA PRO A 244 16.60 -12.33 3.09
C PRO A 244 17.02 -10.96 3.62
N ILE A 245 16.22 -10.40 4.53
CA ILE A 245 16.35 -9.02 5.04
C ILE A 245 17.73 -8.73 5.66
N ARG A 246 18.24 -9.58 6.56
CA ARG A 246 19.55 -9.37 7.19
C ARG A 246 20.71 -9.31 6.19
N PRO A 247 20.94 -10.32 5.33
CA PRO A 247 22.00 -10.24 4.32
C PRO A 247 21.90 -9.00 3.42
N ILE A 248 20.69 -8.61 3.00
CA ILE A 248 20.48 -7.41 2.18
C ILE A 248 20.82 -6.15 2.98
N GLY A 249 20.38 -6.05 4.23
CA GLY A 249 20.66 -4.92 5.11
C GLY A 249 22.15 -4.76 5.41
N GLU A 250 22.89 -5.86 5.58
CA GLU A 250 24.33 -5.84 5.78
C GLU A 250 25.07 -5.29 4.55
N LEU A 251 24.63 -5.66 3.34
CA LEU A 251 25.13 -5.06 2.10
C LEU A 251 24.78 -3.57 2.01
N CYS A 252 23.56 -3.18 2.38
CA CYS A 252 23.16 -1.77 2.38
C CYS A 252 24.03 -0.94 3.31
N GLN A 253 24.34 -1.43 4.51
CA GLN A 253 25.27 -0.78 5.44
C GLN A 253 26.70 -0.73 4.87
N LYS A 254 27.20 -1.83 4.30
CA LYS A 254 28.53 -1.92 3.69
C LYS A 254 28.75 -0.87 2.59
N TYR A 255 27.76 -0.66 1.73
CA TYR A 255 27.85 0.24 0.58
C TYR A 255 27.17 1.60 0.78
N GLY A 256 26.59 1.86 1.96
CA GLY A 256 25.91 3.13 2.28
C GLY A 256 24.61 3.35 1.49
N LEU A 257 23.85 2.29 1.21
CA LEU A 257 22.60 2.33 0.46
C LEU A 257 21.42 2.55 1.39
N PHE A 258 20.39 3.23 0.90
CA PHE A 258 19.10 3.27 1.58
C PHE A 258 18.40 1.91 1.46
N PHE A 259 17.85 1.39 2.56
CA PHE A 259 17.19 0.09 2.59
C PHE A 259 15.69 0.21 2.89
N HIS A 260 14.84 -0.11 1.91
CA HIS A 260 13.39 -0.15 2.06
C HIS A 260 12.87 -1.59 2.06
N VAL A 261 11.97 -1.91 2.98
CA VAL A 261 11.26 -3.20 3.02
C VAL A 261 9.78 -3.02 2.68
N ASP A 262 9.36 -3.58 1.54
CA ASP A 262 7.96 -3.69 1.15
C ASP A 262 7.37 -4.99 1.70
N ALA A 263 6.54 -4.86 2.74
CA ALA A 263 5.80 -5.95 3.34
C ALA A 263 4.28 -5.74 3.22
N ALA A 264 3.83 -5.12 2.10
CA ALA A 264 2.44 -4.69 1.91
C ALA A 264 1.41 -5.76 2.34
N TYR A 265 1.61 -7.03 1.97
CA TYR A 265 0.72 -8.12 2.37
C TYR A 265 1.20 -8.83 3.64
N ALA A 266 2.37 -9.46 3.60
CA ALA A 266 2.82 -10.38 4.64
C ALA A 266 3.38 -9.67 5.89
N GLY A 267 3.55 -8.35 5.87
CA GLY A 267 3.95 -7.58 7.05
C GLY A 267 3.00 -7.74 8.23
N THR A 268 1.70 -7.96 7.97
CA THR A 268 0.72 -8.26 9.02
C THR A 268 1.02 -9.56 9.76
N ALA A 269 1.66 -10.55 9.14
CA ALA A 269 2.00 -11.78 9.84
C ALA A 269 3.03 -11.55 10.96
N LEU A 270 3.80 -10.45 10.94
CA LEU A 270 4.77 -10.10 11.99
C LEU A 270 4.13 -9.80 13.36
N LEU A 271 2.79 -9.62 13.42
CA LEU A 271 2.05 -9.62 14.69
C LEU A 271 2.23 -10.95 15.45
N LEU A 272 2.43 -12.05 14.73
CA LEU A 272 2.63 -13.38 15.30
C LEU A 272 4.12 -13.60 15.59
N PRO A 273 4.54 -13.86 16.85
CA PRO A 273 5.94 -14.08 17.19
C PRO A 273 6.62 -15.17 16.35
N GLU A 274 5.90 -16.24 16.00
CA GLU A 274 6.38 -17.35 15.18
C GLU A 274 6.62 -17.01 13.71
N GLN A 275 6.17 -15.84 13.22
CA GLN A 275 6.40 -15.36 11.85
C GLN A 275 7.46 -14.26 11.77
N ARG A 276 8.00 -13.80 12.91
CA ARG A 276 8.98 -12.69 12.94
C ARG A 276 10.35 -13.05 12.37
N TRP A 277 10.60 -14.33 12.10
CA TRP A 277 11.80 -14.78 11.37
C TRP A 277 11.92 -14.10 9.99
N MET A 278 10.79 -13.74 9.36
CA MET A 278 10.75 -13.07 8.06
C MET A 278 11.39 -11.67 8.08
N SER A 279 11.42 -11.02 9.24
CA SER A 279 11.95 -9.66 9.42
C SER A 279 13.28 -9.65 10.18
N GLU A 280 13.98 -10.78 10.30
CA GLU A 280 15.31 -10.79 10.91
C GLU A 280 16.26 -9.87 10.13
N GLY A 281 16.79 -8.84 10.81
CA GLY A 281 17.60 -7.79 10.19
C GLY A 281 16.87 -6.48 9.95
N MET A 282 15.61 -6.34 10.37
CA MET A 282 14.83 -5.09 10.22
C MET A 282 15.51 -3.88 10.87
N GLU A 283 16.36 -4.07 11.89
CA GLU A 283 17.16 -3.01 12.49
C GLU A 283 18.17 -2.36 11.51
N LEU A 284 18.43 -2.99 10.37
CA LEU A 284 19.30 -2.49 9.31
C LEU A 284 18.53 -1.68 8.25
N ALA A 285 17.20 -1.74 8.26
CA ALA A 285 16.35 -1.04 7.30
C ALA A 285 16.17 0.43 7.67
N ASP A 286 15.91 1.25 6.66
CA ASP A 286 15.63 2.68 6.81
C ASP A 286 14.13 2.99 6.76
N SER A 287 13.34 2.10 6.15
CA SER A 287 11.89 2.25 6.07
C SER A 287 11.21 0.90 5.82
N PHE A 288 9.96 0.82 6.24
CA PHE A 288 9.10 -0.36 6.13
C PHE A 288 7.70 0.09 5.73
N VAL A 289 7.02 -0.72 4.93
CA VAL A 289 5.60 -0.53 4.64
C VAL A 289 4.85 -1.84 4.75
N PHE A 290 3.63 -1.80 5.30
CA PHE A 290 2.67 -2.88 5.25
C PHE A 290 1.26 -2.31 5.12
N ASN A 291 0.28 -3.10 4.64
CA ASN A 291 -1.09 -2.63 4.44
C ASN A 291 -2.05 -3.33 5.40
N PRO A 292 -2.55 -2.63 6.44
CA PRO A 292 -3.66 -3.12 7.23
C PRO A 292 -4.91 -3.49 6.41
N HIS A 293 -5.14 -2.80 5.28
CA HIS A 293 -6.28 -3.09 4.40
C HIS A 293 -6.17 -4.38 3.60
N LYS A 294 -5.02 -5.06 3.63
CA LYS A 294 -4.88 -6.38 3.02
C LYS A 294 -5.21 -7.50 4.00
N TRP A 295 -4.60 -7.47 5.19
CA TRP A 295 -4.68 -8.61 6.11
C TRP A 295 -4.85 -8.26 7.59
N LEU A 296 -5.18 -7.01 7.93
CA LEU A 296 -5.45 -6.56 9.31
C LEU A 296 -6.85 -5.96 9.49
N PHE A 297 -7.80 -6.32 8.62
CA PHE A 297 -9.22 -5.98 8.76
C PHE A 297 -9.56 -4.48 8.85
N THR A 298 -8.76 -3.63 8.21
CA THR A 298 -8.99 -2.18 8.08
C THR A 298 -9.45 -1.86 6.65
N ASN A 299 -10.29 -0.85 6.44
CA ASN A 299 -10.61 -0.39 5.07
C ASN A 299 -9.68 0.77 4.68
#